data_AF-A0A8S2G9W2-F1
#
_entry.id   AF-A0A8S2G9W2-F1
#
_cell.length_a   1.000
_cell.length_b   1.000
_cell.length_c   1.000
_cell.angle_alpha   90.00
_cell.angle_beta   90.00
_cell.angle_gamma   90.00
#
_symmetry.space_group_name_H-M   'P 1'
#
loop_
_entity.id
_entity.type
_entity.pdbx_description
1 polymer ?
#
loop_
_entity_poly.entity_id
_entity_poly.type
_entity_poly.pdbx_seq_one_letter_code
_entity_poly.pdbx_strand_id
1 'polypeptide(L)' 'LVTTLGGEIYGDTQKLNEWFRTVPKNPVIIKFNIQSVFDLLTTERFPEDKKIKEKAAFITQVLE' A
#
# COMPACT_ATOMS: atom_id res chain seq x y z
N LEU A 1 -4.97 11.70 -24.59
CA LEU A 1 -5.67 11.53 -23.29
C LEU A 1 -4.93 12.38 -22.26
N VAL A 2 -5.63 13.27 -21.55
CA VAL A 2 -5.05 13.96 -20.39
C VAL A 2 -5.49 13.17 -19.15
N THR A 3 -4.52 12.69 -18.37
CA THR A 3 -4.80 11.98 -17.12
C THR A 3 -4.40 12.88 -15.96
N THR A 4 -5.34 13.18 -15.06
CA THR A 4 -5.10 13.98 -13.85
C THR A 4 -5.06 13.08 -12.63
N LEU A 5 -4.27 13.48 -11.62
CA LEU A 5 -4.16 12.80 -10.34
C LEU A 5 -4.78 13.69 -9.25
N GLY A 6 -5.82 13.19 -8.57
CA GLY A 6 -6.53 13.94 -7.54
C GLY A 6 -7.42 15.04 -8.11
N GLY A 7 -7.97 15.87 -7.22
CA GLY A 7 -9.03 16.80 -7.55
C GLY A 7 -10.32 16.10 -7.98
N GLU A 8 -11.31 16.88 -8.40
CA GLU A 8 -12.58 16.41 -8.95
C GLU A 8 -12.60 16.71 -10.45
N ILE A 9 -12.89 15.67 -11.25
CA ILE A 9 -13.04 15.77 -12.69
C ILE A 9 -14.54 15.78 -13.01
N TYR A 10 -15.05 16.89 -13.53
CA TYR A 10 -16.44 16.99 -13.99
C TYR A 10 -16.48 16.99 -15.53
N GLY A 11 -16.49 15.78 -16.12
CA GLY A 11 -16.69 15.58 -17.57
C GLY A 11 -15.54 16.04 -18.48
N ASP A 12 -15.82 16.09 -19.80
CA ASP A 12 -14.81 16.26 -20.87
C ASP A 12 -14.22 17.68 -20.99
N THR A 13 -14.75 18.68 -20.28
CA THR A 13 -14.40 20.10 -20.49
C THR A 13 -14.17 20.88 -19.19
N GLN A 14 -13.39 20.35 -18.27
CA GLN A 14 -12.94 21.14 -17.12
C GLN A 14 -11.65 21.88 -17.45
N LYS A 15 -11.63 23.21 -17.23
CA LYS A 15 -10.41 24.02 -17.40
C LYS A 15 -9.42 23.67 -16.28
N LEU A 16 -8.13 23.60 -16.60
CA LEU A 16 -7.05 23.30 -15.65
C LEU A 16 -7.15 24.14 -14.35
N ASN A 17 -7.52 25.42 -14.49
CA ASN A 17 -7.67 26.35 -13.36
C ASN A 17 -8.81 26.00 -12.41
N GLU A 18 -9.88 25.34 -12.89
CA GLU A 18 -11.00 24.90 -12.07
C GLU A 18 -10.66 23.60 -11.35
N TRP A 19 -10.02 22.66 -12.04
CA TRP A 19 -9.50 21.43 -11.43
C TRP A 19 -8.48 21.72 -10.33
N PHE A 20 -7.53 22.66 -10.56
CA PHE A 20 -6.52 23.00 -9.56
C PHE A 20 -7.13 23.45 -8.22
N ARG A 21 -8.30 24.10 -8.24
CA ARG A 21 -9.00 24.54 -7.02
C ARG A 21 -9.63 23.39 -6.24
N THR A 22 -9.86 22.23 -6.84
CA THR A 22 -10.44 21.05 -6.18
C THR A 22 -9.36 20.12 -5.60
N VAL A 23 -8.11 20.22 -6.05
CA VAL A 23 -6.97 19.42 -5.55
C VAL A 23 -6.84 19.45 -4.01
N PRO A 24 -6.95 20.60 -3.31
CA PRO A 24 -6.86 20.61 -1.86
C PRO A 24 -8.00 19.87 -1.14
N LYS A 25 -9.16 19.71 -1.78
CA LYS A 25 -10.32 19.00 -1.22
C LYS A 25 -10.27 17.50 -1.47
N ASN A 26 -9.67 17.09 -2.59
CA ASN A 26 -9.45 15.69 -2.94
C ASN A 26 -7.97 15.45 -3.29
N PRO A 27 -7.07 15.52 -2.29
CA PRO A 27 -5.65 15.36 -2.53
C PRO A 27 -5.30 13.89 -2.81
N VAL A 28 -4.28 13.67 -3.64
CA VAL A 28 -3.70 12.35 -3.87
C VAL A 28 -2.20 12.39 -3.69
N ILE A 29 -1.62 11.27 -3.29
CA ILE A 29 -0.18 11.13 -3.10
C ILE A 29 0.48 11.05 -4.48
N ILE A 30 1.23 12.09 -4.84
CA ILE A 30 1.96 12.18 -6.13
C ILE A 30 3.46 11.86 -6.01
N LYS A 31 4.00 11.85 -4.79
CA LYS A 31 5.40 11.55 -4.52
C LYS A 31 5.50 10.73 -3.25
N PHE A 32 6.05 9.53 -3.38
CA PHE A 32 6.22 8.59 -2.28
C PHE A 32 7.43 7.69 -2.53
N ASN A 33 7.97 7.16 -1.45
CA ASN A 33 8.99 6.12 -1.51
C ASN A 33 8.29 4.77 -1.37
N ILE A 34 8.66 3.81 -2.21
CA ILE A 34 8.16 2.44 -2.11
C ILE A 34 9.08 1.68 -1.14
N GLN A 35 8.47 0.96 -0.22
CA GLN A 35 9.15 0.02 0.66
C GLN A 35 8.55 -1.36 0.47
N SER A 36 9.29 -2.39 0.87
CA SER A 36 8.81 -3.75 0.78
C SER A 36 7.66 -3.96 1.75
N VAL A 37 6.59 -4.62 1.30
CA VAL A 37 5.50 -5.03 2.21
C VAL A 37 6.01 -5.98 3.29
N PHE A 38 7.09 -6.72 3.00
CA PHE A 38 7.73 -7.61 3.99
C PHE A 38 8.33 -6.85 5.18
N ASP A 39 8.72 -5.58 5.00
CA ASP A 39 9.24 -4.76 6.11
C ASP A 39 8.16 -4.46 7.17
N LEU A 40 6.89 -4.64 6.81
CA LEU A 40 5.75 -4.50 7.74
C LEU A 40 5.48 -5.79 8.53
N LEU A 41 6.09 -6.92 8.17
CA LEU A 41 5.96 -8.20 8.87
C LEU A 41 6.88 -8.25 10.09
N THR A 42 6.63 -7.36 11.05
CA THR A 42 7.36 -7.33 12.31
C THR A 42 6.74 -8.29 13.32
N THR A 43 7.54 -8.84 14.23
CA THR A 43 7.06 -9.73 15.31
C THR A 43 6.05 -9.04 16.24
N GLU A 44 6.08 -7.71 16.32
CA GLU A 44 5.10 -6.91 17.06
C GLU A 44 3.72 -6.94 16.39
N ARG A 45 3.66 -6.82 15.06
CA ARG A 45 2.41 -6.81 14.29
C ARG A 45 1.93 -8.21 13.92
N PHE A 46 2.86 -9.14 13.79
CA PHE A 46 2.65 -10.53 13.40
C PHE A 46 3.48 -11.43 14.33
N PRO A 47 3.03 -11.64 15.59
CA PRO A 47 3.72 -12.48 16.53
C PRO A 47 3.77 -13.92 16.04
N GLU A 48 4.90 -14.57 16.29
CA GLU A 48 5.12 -15.96 15.86
C GLU A 48 4.26 -16.92 16.67
N ASP A 49 3.59 -17.84 15.98
CA ASP A 49 2.91 -18.96 16.62
C ASP A 49 3.94 -20.04 16.97
N LYS A 50 4.18 -20.22 18.28
CA LYS A 50 5.10 -21.23 18.81
C LYS A 50 4.77 -22.64 18.35
N LYS A 51 3.48 -23.00 18.26
CA LYS A 51 3.05 -24.34 17.85
C LYS A 51 3.33 -24.59 16.37
N ILE A 52 3.23 -23.55 15.54
CA ILE A 52 3.59 -23.66 14.12
C ILE A 52 5.10 -23.87 13.98
N LYS A 53 5.92 -23.13 14.76
CA LYS A 53 7.38 -23.33 14.76
C LYS A 53 7.80 -24.72 15.25
N GLU A 54 7.20 -25.21 16.32
CA GLU A 54 7.47 -26.56 16.86
C GLU A 54 7.11 -27.64 15.84
N LYS A 55 5.96 -27.53 15.16
CA LYS A 55 5.57 -28.47 14.10
C LYS A 55 6.50 -28.41 12.90
N ALA A 56 6.92 -27.22 12.46
CA ALA A 56 7.86 -27.05 11.36
C ALA A 56 9.21 -27.71 11.68
N ALA A 57 9.74 -27.48 12.89
CA ALA A 57 10.99 -28.09 13.35
C ALA A 57 10.90 -29.62 13.39
N PHE A 58 9.79 -30.17 13.88
CA PHE A 58 9.56 -31.62 13.89
C PHE A 58 9.54 -32.22 12.48
N ILE A 59 8.86 -31.57 11.53
CA ILE A 59 8.79 -32.03 10.13
C ILE A 59 10.19 -32.04 9.51
N THR A 60 10.99 -30.98 9.69
CA THR A 60 12.37 -30.93 9.19
C THR A 60 13.22 -32.05 9.77
N GLN A 61 13.12 -32.31 11.07
CA GLN A 61 13.89 -33.36 11.74
C GLN A 61 13.52 -34.79 11.28
N VAL A 62 12.29 -35.00 10.79
CA VAL A 62 11.83 -36.32 10.30
C VAL A 62 12.20 -36.53 8.82
N LEU A 63 12.43 -35.47 8.06
CA LEU A 63 12.74 -35.53 6.62
C LEU A 63 14.25 -35.51 6.30
N GLU A 64 15.09 -35.10 7.25
CA GLU A 64 16.56 -35.22 7.22
C GLU A 64 17.05 -36.54 7.83
#